data_AF-A0A924MB18-F1
#
_entry.id   AF-A0A924MB18-F1
#
_cell.length_a   1.000
_cell.length_b   1.000
_cell.length_c   1.000
_cell.angle_alpha   90.00
_cell.angle_beta   90.00
_cell.angle_gamma   90.00
#
_symmetry.space_group_name_H-M   'P 1'
#
loop_
_entity.id
_entity.type
_entity.pdbx_description
1 polymer ?
#
loop_
_entity_poly.entity_id
_entity_poly.type
_entity_poly.pdbx_seq_one_letter_code
_entity_poly.pdbx_strand_id
1 'polypeptide(L)' 'DKNLDYESQKFNLNAQPLYMFLDLKGNALSNVKYGYDSDIKKFIAHLDAVKAAFDKQP' A
#
# COMPACT_ATOMS: atom_id res chain seq x y z
N ASP A 1 -15.85 3.90 -19.66
CA ASP A 1 -14.50 4.17 -20.23
C ASP A 1 -13.87 5.49 -19.75
N LYS A 2 -14.53 6.66 -19.85
CA LYS A 2 -13.93 7.94 -19.41
C LYS A 2 -13.54 8.05 -17.92
N ASN A 3 -14.13 7.27 -17.01
CA ASN A 3 -13.74 7.26 -15.59
C ASN A 3 -12.49 6.41 -15.31
N LEU A 4 -12.32 5.30 -16.02
CA LEU A 4 -11.20 4.37 -15.83
C LEU A 4 -9.85 4.97 -16.24
N ASP A 5 -9.84 5.76 -17.32
CA ASP A 5 -8.65 6.48 -17.78
C ASP A 5 -8.26 7.62 -16.82
N TYR A 6 -9.24 8.32 -16.25
CA TYR A 6 -9.00 9.40 -15.28
C TYR A 6 -8.39 8.87 -13.98
N GLU A 7 -8.88 7.72 -13.50
CA GLU A 7 -8.37 7.03 -12.32
C GLU A 7 -6.96 6.46 -12.55
N SER A 8 -6.68 5.95 -13.75
CA SER A 8 -5.34 5.49 -14.17
C SER A 8 -4.32 6.62 -14.18
N GLN A 9 -4.68 7.77 -14.78
CA GLN A 9 -3.77 8.91 -14.92
C GLN A 9 -3.51 9.63 -13.60
N LYS A 10 -4.48 9.70 -12.69
CA LYS A 10 -4.33 10.40 -11.40
C LYS A 10 -3.65 9.57 -10.31
N PHE A 11 -3.80 8.25 -10.31
CA PHE A 11 -3.36 7.42 -9.19
C PHE A 11 -2.38 6.31 -9.55
N ASN A 12 -2.05 6.13 -10.84
CA ASN A 12 -1.10 5.16 -11.38
C ASN A 12 -1.25 3.72 -10.83
N LEU A 13 -2.44 3.39 -10.31
CA LEU A 13 -2.71 2.17 -9.56
C LEU A 13 -4.10 1.67 -9.93
N ASN A 14 -4.22 1.27 -11.20
CA ASN A 14 -5.21 0.28 -11.63
C ASN A 14 -4.64 -1.16 -11.56
N ALA A 15 -3.43 -1.33 -11.00
CA ALA A 15 -2.78 -2.62 -10.88
C ALA A 15 -3.27 -3.35 -9.62
N GLN A 16 -4.14 -4.34 -9.82
CA GLN A 16 -4.34 -5.41 -8.85
C GLN A 16 -3.22 -6.45 -9.03
N PRO A 17 -2.68 -7.04 -7.94
CA PRO A 17 -3.07 -6.86 -6.55
C PRO A 17 -2.50 -5.56 -5.93
N LEU A 18 -3.30 -4.93 -5.08
CA LEU A 18 -2.92 -3.80 -4.24
C LEU A 18 -2.99 -4.22 -2.77
N TYR A 19 -1.86 -4.14 -2.06
CA TYR A 19 -1.76 -4.43 -0.64
C TYR A 19 -1.86 -3.14 0.17
N MET A 20 -2.77 -3.13 1.15
CA MET A 20 -2.94 -2.05 2.12
C MET A 20 -2.82 -2.61 3.55
N PHE A 21 -2.14 -1.86 4.41
CA PHE A 21 -1.91 -2.25 5.80
C PHE A 21 -2.53 -1.21 6.73
N LEU A 22 -3.41 -1.67 7.60
CA LEU A 22 -4.24 -0.81 8.45
C LEU A 22 -4.02 -1.15 9.93
N ASP A 23 -4.24 -0.16 10.79
CA ASP A 23 -4.33 -0.36 12.23
C ASP A 23 -5.71 -0.88 12.69
N LEU A 24 -5.89 -1.05 13.99
CA LEU A 24 -7.15 -1.54 14.59
C LEU A 24 -8.33 -0.58 14.42
N LYS A 25 -8.08 0.68 14.04
CA LYS A 25 -9.08 1.71 13.77
C LYS A 25 -9.31 1.90 12.27
N GLY A 26 -8.61 1.15 11.42
CA GLY A 26 -8.70 1.24 9.96
C GLY A 26 -7.84 2.35 9.34
N ASN A 27 -6.94 3.00 10.09
CA ASN A 27 -6.04 4.00 9.50
C ASN A 27 -4.88 3.31 8.79
N ALA A 28 -4.44 3.86 7.65
CA ALA A 28 -3.31 3.33 6.91
C ALA A 28 -1.99 3.52 7.69
N LEU A 29 -1.23 2.43 7.80
CA LEU A 29 0.10 2.39 8.43
C LEU A 29 1.22 2.77 7.46
N SER A 30 0.90 2.96 6.18
CA SER A 30 1.84 3.27 5.12
C SER A 30 1.16 4.15 4.06
N ASN A 31 1.90 5.15 3.57
CA ASN A 31 1.51 5.95 2.40
C ASN A 31 1.90 5.28 1.07
N VAL A 32 2.66 4.18 1.12
CA VAL A 32 2.99 3.37 -0.05
C VAL A 32 1.78 2.52 -0.38
N LYS A 33 1.24 2.72 -1.58
CA LYS A 33 0.23 1.85 -2.18
C LYS A 33 0.96 0.69 -2.86
N TYR A 34 1.20 -0.39 -2.11
CA TYR A 34 2.11 -1.45 -2.52
C TYR A 34 1.44 -2.39 -3.53
N GLY A 35 1.87 -2.35 -4.79
CA GLY A 35 1.44 -3.29 -5.85
C GLY A 35 2.26 -4.59 -5.84
N TYR A 36 2.01 -5.49 -6.78
CA TYR A 36 2.89 -6.66 -6.96
C TYR A 36 4.31 -6.23 -7.36
N ASP A 37 5.31 -6.66 -6.58
CA ASP A 37 6.74 -6.59 -6.88
C ASP A 37 7.33 -7.98 -6.59
N SER A 38 8.12 -8.52 -7.52
CA SER A 38 8.74 -9.84 -7.39
C SER A 38 9.97 -9.84 -6.46
N ASP A 39 10.47 -8.66 -6.07
CA ASP A 39 11.55 -8.53 -5.09
C ASP A 39 11.04 -8.78 -3.66
N ILE A 40 11.29 -10.01 -3.20
CA ILE A 40 10.90 -10.49 -1.88
C ILE A 40 11.49 -9.60 -0.77
N LYS A 41 12.73 -9.12 -0.91
CA LYS A 41 13.39 -8.33 0.14
C LYS A 41 12.73 -6.97 0.31
N LYS A 42 12.32 -6.33 -0.79
CA LYS A 42 11.55 -5.08 -0.73
C LYS A 42 10.23 -5.26 -0.02
N PHE A 43 9.53 -6.37 -0.31
CA PHE A 43 8.25 -6.64 0.35
C PHE A 43 8.44 -6.85 1.86
N ILE A 44 9.44 -7.64 2.26
CA ILE A 44 9.77 -7.84 3.69
C ILE A 44 10.11 -6.50 4.37
N ALA A 45 10.99 -5.69 3.77
CA ALA A 45 11.35 -4.39 4.32
C ALA A 45 10.13 -3.46 4.47
N HIS A 46 9.18 -3.55 3.54
CA HIS A 46 7.94 -2.81 3.63
C HIS A 46 7.08 -3.26 4.82
N LEU A 47 6.92 -4.57 5.01
CA LEU A 47 6.19 -5.14 6.14
C LEU A 47 6.83 -4.77 7.48
N ASP A 48 8.16 -4.79 7.58
CA ASP A 48 8.88 -4.38 8.79
C ASP A 48 8.61 -2.91 9.14
N ALA A 49 8.59 -2.03 8.14
CA ALA A 49 8.25 -0.62 8.34
C ALA A 49 6.79 -0.43 8.82
N VAL A 50 5.85 -1.18 8.22
CA VAL A 50 4.43 -1.17 8.62
C VAL A 50 4.26 -1.65 10.06
N LYS A 51 4.92 -2.75 10.45
CA LYS A 51 4.87 -3.26 11.83
C LYS A 51 5.44 -2.25 12.81
N ALA A 52 6.59 -1.64 12.51
CA ALA A 52 7.17 -0.61 13.34
C ALA A 52 6.28 0.64 13.45
N ALA A 53 5.49 0.97 12.43
CA ALA A 53 4.51 2.05 12.49
C ALA A 53 3.33 1.69 13.39
N PHE A 54 2.86 0.43 13.35
CA PHE A 54 1.81 -0.08 14.22
C PHE A 54 2.22 -0.06 15.70
N ASP A 55 3.42 -0.56 16.02
CA ASP A 55 3.93 -0.64 17.39
C ASP A 55 4.15 0.75 18.04
N LYS A 56 4.26 1.81 17.22
CA LYS A 56 4.39 3.20 17.68
C LYS A 56 3.05 3.89 17.94
N GLN A 57 1.93 3.24 17.62
CA GLN A 57 0.64 3.85 17.86
C GLN A 57 0.34 3.95 19.36
N PRO A 58 -0.27 5.06 19.81
CA PRO A 58 -0.60 5.30 21.21
C PRO A 58 -1.81 4.50 21.69
#